data_AF-A0A368F7R4-F1
#
_entry.id   AF-A0A368F7R4-F1
#
_cell.length_a   1.000
_cell.length_b   1.000
_cell.length_c   1.000
_cell.angle_alpha   90.00
_cell.angle_beta   90.00
_cell.angle_gamma   90.00
#
_symmetry.space_group_name_H-M   'P 1'
#
loop_
_entity.id
_entity.type
_entity.pdbx_description
1 polymer ?
#
loop_
_entity_poly.entity_id
_entity_poly.type
_entity_poly.pdbx_seq_one_letter_code
_entity_poly.pdbx_strand_id
1 'polypeptide(L)'
;MFRVRTHTGSGAWCPLHQVNSTHKEWIQITFGRDTVLTAVQVQGRYDEGRGMEFARAFKLEYWRPNMRGWASYRSEDDVEVRSICG
;
A
#
# COMPACT_ATOMS: atom_id res chain seq x y z
N MET A 1 14.00 -5.20 0.58
CA MET A 1 13.09 -4.06 0.32
C MET A 1 12.29 -4.39 -0.94
N PHE A 2 10.95 -4.42 -0.86
CA PHE A 2 10.10 -4.64 -2.03
C PHE A 2 9.95 -3.33 -2.79
N ARG A 3 10.12 -3.35 -4.12
CA ARG A 3 10.10 -2.17 -4.97
C ARG A 3 9.26 -2.46 -6.21
N VAL A 4 8.54 -1.45 -6.70
CA VAL A 4 7.84 -1.57 -7.98
C VAL A 4 8.85 -1.82 -9.10
N ARG A 5 8.49 -2.64 -10.10
CA ARG A 5 9.32 -2.98 -11.27
C ARG A 5 10.63 -3.71 -10.94
N THR A 6 10.65 -4.51 -9.88
CA THR A 6 11.79 -5.40 -9.57
C THR A 6 11.34 -6.85 -9.50
N HIS A 7 12.09 -7.75 -10.16
CA HIS A 7 11.84 -9.19 -10.17
C HIS A 7 12.79 -9.98 -9.26
N THR A 8 13.51 -9.31 -8.36
CA THR A 8 14.41 -9.97 -7.41
C THR A 8 13.63 -10.51 -6.20
N GLY A 9 13.85 -11.77 -5.82
CA GLY A 9 13.10 -12.44 -4.76
C GLY A 9 11.74 -12.98 -5.25
N SER A 10 10.75 -13.15 -4.36
CA SER A 10 9.41 -13.67 -4.72
C SER A 10 8.51 -12.70 -5.53
N GLY A 11 9.05 -11.58 -6.00
CA GLY A 11 8.41 -10.70 -6.98
C GLY A 11 7.34 -9.73 -6.45
N ALA A 12 6.89 -9.85 -5.19
CA ALA A 12 5.98 -8.90 -4.53
C ALA A 12 6.03 -9.06 -3.00
N TRP A 13 5.38 -8.16 -2.26
CA TRP A 13 5.03 -8.38 -0.86
C TRP A 13 3.67 -9.09 -0.80
N CYS A 14 3.61 -10.21 -0.09
CA CYS A 14 2.38 -10.92 0.24
C CYS A 14 2.27 -11.02 1.76
N PRO A 15 1.16 -10.59 2.37
CA PRO A 15 0.95 -10.80 3.80
C PRO A 15 0.77 -12.30 4.10
N LEU A 16 1.06 -12.68 5.35
CA LEU A 16 0.86 -14.06 5.80
C LEU A 16 -0.64 -14.42 5.86
N HIS A 17 -1.47 -13.47 6.31
CA HIS A 17 -2.91 -13.64 6.39
C HIS A 17 -3.63 -12.86 5.29
N GLN A 18 -4.73 -13.43 4.79
CA GLN A 18 -5.61 -12.70 3.88
C GLN A 18 -6.28 -11.54 4.62
N VAL A 19 -6.17 -10.34 4.06
CA VAL A 19 -6.80 -9.14 4.61
C VAL A 19 -8.33 -9.30 4.61
N ASN A 20 -8.94 -9.09 5.77
CA ASN A 20 -10.38 -9.16 5.98
C ASN A 20 -10.80 -8.23 7.14
N SER A 21 -12.02 -8.38 7.68
CA SER A 21 -12.51 -7.54 8.77
C SER A 21 -11.75 -7.72 10.09
N THR A 22 -11.07 -8.85 10.29
CA THR A 22 -10.34 -9.19 11.52
C THR A 22 -8.83 -9.11 11.36
N HIS A 23 -8.31 -9.31 10.14
CA HIS A 23 -6.88 -9.28 9.83
C HIS A 23 -6.56 -8.06 8.98
N LYS A 24 -5.85 -7.10 9.58
CA LYS A 24 -5.30 -5.92 8.91
C LYS A 24 -3.81 -6.13 8.70
N GLU A 25 -3.37 -5.94 7.46
CA GLU A 25 -1.97 -6.07 7.06
C GLU A 25 -1.55 -4.80 6.35
N TRP A 26 -0.29 -4.37 6.52
CA TRP A 26 0.20 -3.12 5.97
C TRP A 26 1.67 -3.18 5.56
N ILE A 27 2.04 -2.30 4.63
CA ILE A 27 3.44 -1.96 4.34
C ILE A 27 3.65 -0.53 4.81
N GLN A 28 4.61 -0.33 5.71
CA GLN A 28 5.03 1.01 6.13
C GLN A 28 6.26 1.46 5.32
N ILE A 29 6.23 2.71 4.84
CA ILE A 29 7.37 3.36 4.18
C ILE A 29 7.73 4.62 4.99
N THR A 30 8.98 4.71 5.43
CA THR A 30 9.50 5.86 6.20
C THR A 30 10.41 6.71 5.31
N PHE A 31 10.10 8.00 5.18
CA PHE A 31 10.82 8.93 4.29
C PHE A 31 11.96 9.72 4.96
N GLY A 32 12.11 9.65 6.29
CA GLY A 32 13.18 10.31 7.06
C GLY A 32 13.06 11.84 7.16
N ARG A 33 12.17 12.47 6.40
CA ARG A 33 11.84 13.89 6.41
C ARG A 33 10.40 14.11 5.96
N ASP A 34 9.85 15.28 6.25
CA ASP A 34 8.55 15.70 5.73
C ASP A 34 8.56 15.64 4.20
N THR A 35 7.64 14.85 3.64
CA THR A 35 7.59 14.53 2.22
C THR A 35 6.14 14.66 1.74
N VAL A 36 5.96 15.34 0.60
CA VAL A 36 4.66 15.42 -0.07
C VAL A 36 4.50 14.20 -0.97
N LEU A 37 3.44 13.42 -0.75
CA LEU A 37 3.08 12.27 -1.57
C LEU A 37 1.97 12.67 -2.54
N THR A 38 2.27 12.72 -3.84
CA THR A 38 1.30 13.14 -4.87
C THR A 38 0.68 11.97 -5.65
N ALA A 39 1.32 10.80 -5.64
CA ALA A 39 0.85 9.61 -6.34
C ALA A 39 1.37 8.34 -5.67
N VAL A 40 0.62 7.24 -5.84
CA VAL A 40 0.99 5.90 -5.40
C VAL A 40 0.77 4.94 -6.57
N GLN A 41 1.77 4.12 -6.88
CA GLN A 41 1.66 3.01 -7.83
C GLN A 41 1.78 1.69 -7.07
N VAL A 42 0.86 0.76 -7.32
CA VAL A 42 0.89 -0.60 -6.79
C VAL A 42 1.11 -1.56 -7.96
N GLN A 43 1.82 -2.66 -7.71
CA GLN A 43 2.02 -3.73 -8.68
C GLN A 43 1.83 -5.07 -7.98
N GLY A 44 1.09 -5.97 -8.63
CA GLY A 44 0.95 -7.37 -8.19
C GLY A 44 2.21 -8.19 -8.43
N ARG A 45 2.17 -9.46 -8.03
CA ARG A 45 3.24 -10.41 -8.32
C ARG A 45 3.22 -10.76 -9.80
N TYR A 46 4.36 -10.64 -10.47
CA TYR A 46 4.46 -10.95 -11.91
C TYR A 46 4.61 -12.45 -12.18
N ASP A 47 5.52 -13.13 -11.47
CA ASP A 47 5.78 -14.58 -11.58
C ASP A 47 5.87 -15.11 -13.02
N GLU A 48 6.74 -14.51 -13.84
CA GLU A 48 6.90 -14.86 -15.26
C GLU A 48 5.59 -14.81 -16.08
N GLY A 49 4.64 -13.96 -15.68
CA GLY A 49 3.32 -13.85 -16.31
C GLY A 49 2.27 -14.84 -15.78
N ARG A 50 2.61 -15.66 -14.77
CA ARG A 50 1.68 -16.57 -14.08
C ARG A 50 1.09 -15.98 -12.81
N GLY A 51 1.62 -14.84 -12.35
CA GLY A 51 1.22 -14.22 -11.10
C GLY A 51 -0.20 -13.68 -11.22
N MET A 52 -1.06 -14.08 -10.29
CA MET A 52 -2.45 -13.63 -10.21
C MET A 52 -2.74 -12.87 -8.91
N GLU A 53 -1.73 -12.72 -8.04
CA GLU A 53 -1.87 -12.04 -6.77
C GLU A 53 -1.62 -10.54 -6.94
N PHE A 54 -2.70 -9.77 -6.83
CA PHE A 54 -2.66 -8.31 -6.74
C PHE A 54 -3.68 -7.83 -5.70
N ALA A 55 -3.32 -6.78 -4.97
CA ALA A 55 -4.28 -6.11 -4.11
C ALA A 55 -5.31 -5.41 -4.99
N ARG A 56 -6.60 -5.76 -4.88
CA ARG A 56 -7.67 -5.13 -5.67
C ARG A 56 -7.99 -3.71 -5.22
N ALA A 57 -7.75 -3.41 -3.95
CA ALA A 57 -7.88 -2.09 -3.40
C ALA A 57 -6.93 -1.91 -2.20
N PHE A 58 -6.57 -0.66 -1.90
CA PHE A 58 -5.81 -0.32 -0.70
C PHE A 58 -6.34 0.96 -0.05
N LYS A 59 -5.98 1.14 1.22
CA LYS A 59 -6.16 2.39 1.98
C LYS A 59 -4.79 2.98 2.26
N LEU A 60 -4.72 4.30 2.35
CA LEU A 60 -3.52 5.01 2.76
C LEU A 60 -3.74 5.61 4.14
N GLU A 61 -2.78 5.36 5.02
CA GLU A 61 -2.69 6.02 6.32
C GLU A 61 -1.34 6.73 6.40
N TYR A 62 -1.32 7.91 7.01
CA TYR A 62 -0.11 8.68 7.21
C TYR A 62 -0.01 9.17 8.65
N TRP A 63 1.23 9.39 9.09
CA TRP A 63 1.55 9.91 10.42
C TRP A 63 2.70 10.90 10.33
N ARG A 64 2.70 11.89 11.22
CA ARG A 64 3.77 12.87 11.41
C ARG A 64 3.98 13.10 12.92
N PRO A 65 5.17 13.54 13.37
CA PRO A 65 5.47 13.70 14.81
C PRO A 65 4.48 14.57 15.60
N ASN A 66 3.83 15.53 14.96
CA ASN A 66 2.84 16.42 15.58
C ASN A 66 1.40 15.87 15.56
N MET A 67 1.19 14.63 15.08
CA MET A 67 -0.11 13.97 15.03
C MET A 67 -0.29 13.02 16.22
N ARG A 68 -1.51 12.96 16.76
CA ARG A 68 -1.86 12.07 17.89
C ARG A 68 -1.92 10.59 17.52
N GLY A 69 -1.90 10.27 16.24
CA GLY A 69 -2.01 8.92 15.70
C GLY A 69 -2.03 8.94 14.18
N TRP A 70 -2.13 7.76 13.57
CA TRP A 70 -2.30 7.62 12.12
C TRP A 70 -3.62 8.27 11.69
N ALA A 71 -3.58 8.98 10.56
CA ALA A 71 -4.77 9.49 9.90
C ALA A 71 -4.97 8.78 8.56
N SER A 72 -6.20 8.44 8.25
CA SER A 72 -6.58 7.87 6.95
C SER A 72 -6.66 8.99 5.90
N TYR A 73 -6.07 8.76 4.73
CA TYR A 73 -6.23 9.63 3.58
C TYR A 73 -7.68 9.57 3.08
N ARG A 74 -8.22 10.73 2.74
CA ARG A 74 -9.57 10.90 2.20
C ARG A 74 -9.51 11.82 0.97
N SER A 75 -10.48 11.67 0.07
CA SER A 75 -10.61 12.55 -1.08
C SER A 75 -11.02 13.96 -0.64
N GLU A 76 -11.02 14.90 -1.59
CA GLU A 76 -11.53 16.26 -1.37
C GLU A 76 -12.98 16.27 -0.87
N ASP A 77 -13.77 15.24 -1.23
CA ASP A 77 -15.16 15.05 -0.78
C ASP A 77 -15.28 14.33 0.59
N ASP A 78 -14.18 14.22 1.36
CA ASP A 78 -14.09 13.46 2.64
C ASP A 78 -14.47 11.98 2.52
N VAL A 79 -14.43 11.42 1.31
CA VAL A 79 -14.70 9.99 1.08
C VAL A 79 -13.41 9.20 1.33
N GLU A 80 -13.53 8.11 2.11
CA GLU A 80 -12.44 7.17 2.29
C GLU A 80 -12.07 6.55 0.92
N VAL A 81 -10.89 6.90 0.41
CA VAL A 81 -10.45 6.44 -0.90
C VAL A 81 -9.97 5.00 -0.79
N ARG A 82 -10.75 4.08 -1.36
CA ARG A 82 -10.28 2.75 -1.70
C ARG A 82 -9.76 2.79 -3.12
N SER A 83 -8.47 3.06 -3.27
CA SER A 83 -7.84 3.08 -4.59
C SER A 83 -7.87 1.68 -5.17
N ILE A 84 -8.60 1.50 -6.26
CA ILE A 84 -8.68 0.23 -6.98
C ILE A 84 -7.41 0.09 -7.83
N CYS A 85 -6.74 -1.05 -7.73
CA CYS A 85 -5.60 -1.37 -8.58
C CYS A 85 -6.12 -1.95 -9.90
N GLY A 86 -5.87 -1.25 -11.00
CA GLY A 86 -6.13 -1.69 -12.38
C GLY A 86 -4.85 -1.99 -13.13
#